data_AF-A0A4R6YF80-F1
#
_entry.id   AF-A0A4R6YF80-F1
#
_cell.length_a   1.000
_cell.length_b   1.000
_cell.length_c   1.000
_cell.angle_alpha   90.00
_cell.angle_beta   90.00
_cell.angle_gamma   90.00
#
_symmetry.space_group_name_H-M   'P 1'
#
loop_
_entity.id
_entity.type
_entity.pdbx_description
1 polymer ?
#
loop_
_entity_poly.entity_id
_entity_poly.type
_entity_poly.pdbx_seq_one_letter_code
_entity_poly.pdbx_strand_id
1 'polypeptide(L)' 'MFKGRQFDQSVILLCVRWYLAYSLSLRDLEEMMAERGIAVDHTTIHRWTVDLCLKLGLT' A
#
# COMPACT_ATOMS: atom_id res chain seq x y z
N MET A 1 5.72 -16.89 -0.64
CA MET A 1 6.72 -16.60 -1.69
C MET A 1 6.00 -15.97 -2.86
N PHE A 2 5.97 -14.63 -2.92
CA PHE A 2 5.16 -13.83 -3.84
C PHE A 2 5.82 -13.71 -5.22
N LYS A 3 5.87 -14.80 -6.00
CA LYS A 3 6.22 -14.72 -7.42
C LYS A 3 5.00 -14.20 -8.20
N GLY A 4 5.10 -12.99 -8.77
CA GLY A 4 4.12 -12.46 -9.72
C GLY A 4 3.31 -11.24 -9.28
N ARG A 5 3.62 -10.58 -8.15
CA ARG A 5 3.10 -9.23 -7.90
C ARG A 5 4.06 -8.20 -8.49
N GLN A 6 3.50 -7.20 -9.16
CA GLN A 6 4.21 -6.07 -9.79
C GLN A 6 5.05 -5.25 -8.79
N PHE A 7 4.82 -5.45 -7.48
CA PHE A 7 5.50 -4.75 -6.39
C PHE A 7 5.96 -5.72 -5.29
N ASP A 8 7.12 -5.40 -4.70
CA ASP A 8 7.68 -6.14 -3.57
C ASP A 8 6.79 -6.00 -2.32
N GLN A 9 6.80 -7.01 -1.44
CA GLN A 9 6.02 -6.99 -0.20
C GLN A 9 6.41 -5.82 0.71
N SER A 10 7.68 -5.40 0.70
CA SER A 10 8.15 -4.24 1.46
C SER A 10 7.45 -2.95 1.05
N VAL A 11 7.20 -2.75 -0.26
CA VAL A 11 6.47 -1.60 -0.79
C VAL A 11 5.03 -1.60 -0.30
N ILE A 12 4.37 -2.74 -0.37
CA ILE A 12 2.98 -2.90 0.07
C ILE A 12 2.85 -2.56 1.57
N LEU A 13 3.74 -3.12 2.39
CA LEU A 13 3.75 -2.87 3.83
C LEU A 13 4.05 -1.40 4.16
N LEU A 14 4.94 -0.75 3.40
CA LEU A 14 5.24 0.66 3.59
C LEU A 14 4.00 1.54 3.35
N CYS A 15 3.29 1.33 2.24
CA CYS A 15 2.09 2.10 1.92
C CYS A 15 1.00 1.91 2.98
N VAL A 16 0.74 0.67 3.40
CA VAL A 16 -0.29 0.39 4.41
C VAL A 16 0.10 0.96 5.77
N ARG A 17 1.39 0.86 6.16
CA ARG A 17 1.88 1.47 7.39
C ARG A 17 1.68 2.98 7.37
N TRP A 18 2.00 3.63 6.27
CA TRP A 18 1.84 5.08 6.16
C TRP A 18 0.38 5.52 6.18
N TYR A 19 -0.50 4.76 5.52
CA TYR A 19 -1.94 4.96 5.58
C TYR A 19 -2.46 4.90 7.03
N LEU A 20 -2.06 3.86 7.79
CA LEU A 20 -2.53 3.63 9.15
C LEU A 20 -1.88 4.54 10.20
N ALA A 21 -0.59 4.88 10.03
CA ALA A 21 0.18 5.59 11.06
C ALA A 21 0.13 7.11 10.94
N TYR A 22 -0.08 7.66 9.73
CA TYR A 22 0.04 9.10 9.47
C TYR A 22 -1.22 9.75 8.90
N SER A 23 -2.37 9.04 8.88
CA SER A 23 -3.65 9.55 8.36
C SER A 23 -3.56 10.14 6.94
N LEU A 24 -2.64 9.62 6.13
CA LEU A 24 -2.44 10.08 4.75
C LEU A 24 -3.58 9.63 3.85
N SER A 25 -3.94 10.45 2.86
CA SER A 25 -4.89 10.01 1.85
C SER A 25 -4.22 9.01 0.90
N LEU A 26 -5.02 8.18 0.24
CA LEU A 26 -4.50 7.23 -0.76
C LEU A 26 -3.86 7.93 -1.96
N ARG A 27 -4.25 9.17 -2.26
CA ARG A 27 -3.65 9.99 -3.32
C ARG A 27 -2.28 10.53 -2.92
N ASP A 28 -2.13 10.98 -1.68
CA ASP A 28 -0.82 11.40 -1.16
C ASP A 28 0.17 10.23 -1.25
N LEU A 29 -0.29 9.02 -0.90
CA LEU A 29 0.54 7.82 -1.03
C LEU A 29 0.89 7.49 -2.48
N GLU A 30 -0.05 7.64 -3.41
CA GLU A 30 0.22 7.47 -4.85
C GLU A 30 1.30 8.46 -5.33
N GLU A 31 1.19 9.74 -4.97
CA GLU A 31 2.17 10.77 -5.33
C GLU A 31 3.54 10.48 -4.70
N MET A 32 3.59 10.14 -3.40
CA MET A 32 4.84 9.79 -2.71
C MET A 32 5.53 8.55 -3.31
N MET A 33 4.75 7.59 -3.81
CA MET A 33 5.29 6.42 -4.49
C MET A 33 5.78 6.77 -5.90
N ALA A 34 5.08 7.66 -6.60
CA ALA A 34 5.52 8.18 -7.89
C ALA A 34 6.84 8.96 -7.78
N GLU A 35 7.02 9.77 -6.72
CA GLU A 35 8.29 10.46 -6.42
C GLU A 35 9.46 9.48 -6.21
N ARG A 36 9.16 8.25 -5.77
CA ARG A 36 10.13 7.16 -5.60
C ARG A 36 10.33 6.31 -6.87
N GLY A 37 9.73 6.70 -7.99
CA GLY A 37 9.78 5.97 -9.25
C GLY A 37 8.89 4.74 -9.30
N ILE A 38 7.92 4.62 -8.38
CA ILE A 38 7.01 3.48 -8.27
C ILE A 38 5.61 3.95 -8.67
N ALA A 39 5.20 3.65 -9.90
CA ALA A 39 3.86 3.97 -10.39
C ALA A 39 2.82 3.00 -9.79
N VAL A 40 2.09 3.46 -8.77
CA VAL A 40 1.02 2.72 -8.09
C VAL A 40 -0.21 3.59 -8.02
N ASP A 41 -1.34 3.08 -8.50
CA ASP A 41 -2.63 3.75 -8.39
C ASP A 41 -3.22 3.63 -6.97
N HIS A 42 -3.85 4.69 -6.47
CA HIS A 42 -4.51 4.74 -5.16
C HIS A 42 -5.50 3.60 -4.92
N THR A 43 -6.17 3.07 -5.95
CA THR A 43 -7.07 1.90 -5.81
C THR A 43 -6.31 0.60 -5.52
N THR A 44 -5.08 0.49 -6.00
CA THR A 44 -4.19 -0.64 -5.70
C THR A 44 -3.75 -0.59 -4.25
N ILE A 45 -3.42 0.59 -3.74
CA ILE A 45 -3.09 0.82 -2.32
C ILE A 45 -4.30 0.47 -1.44
N HIS A 46 -5.49 0.92 -1.81
CA HIS A 46 -6.72 0.60 -1.09
C HIS A 46 -6.96 -0.92 -0.99
N ARG A 47 -6.79 -1.66 -2.10
CA ARG A 47 -6.90 -3.13 -2.09
C ARG A 47 -5.89 -3.77 -1.15
N TRP A 48 -4.66 -3.27 -1.07
CA TRP A 48 -3.66 -3.78 -0.13
C TRP A 48 -4.04 -3.53 1.32
N THR A 49 -4.55 -2.33 1.63
CA THR A 49 -5.01 -2.01 2.98
C THR A 49 -6.14 -2.95 3.41
N VAL A 50 -7.13 -3.18 2.54
CA VAL A 50 -8.25 -4.09 2.84
C VAL A 50 -7.76 -5.54 3.01
N ASP A 51 -6.94 -6.05 2.10
CA ASP A 51 -6.39 -7.41 2.17
C ASP A 51 -5.52 -7.62 3.43
N LEU A 52 -4.69 -6.63 3.78
CA LEU A 52 -3.82 -6.72 4.96
C LEU A 52 -4.62 -6.63 6.25
N CYS A 53 -5.62 -5.75 6.32
CA CYS A 53 -6.49 -5.61 7.49
C CYS A 53 -7.26 -6.91 7.77
N LEU A 54 -7.82 -7.53 6.73
CA LEU A 54 -8.50 -8.84 6.81
C LEU A 54 -7.55 -9.95 7.27
N LYS A 55 -6.29 -9.94 6.81
CA LYS A 55 -5.29 -10.94 7.23
C LYS A 55 -4.82 -10.78 8.66
N LEU A 56 -4.83 -9.55 9.19
CA LEU A 56 -4.39 -9.26 10.55
C LEU A 56 -5.52 -9.40 11.59
N GLY A 57 -6.76 -9.69 11.15
CA GLY A 57 -7.90 -9.86 12.06
C GLY A 57 -8.27 -8.59 12.82
N LEU A 58 -8.02 -7.42 12.23
CA LEU A 58 -8.33 -6.11 12.84
C LEU A 58 -9.80 -5.68 12.64
N THR A 59 -10.73 -6.64 12.64
CA THR A 59 -12.19 -6.43 12.59
C THR A 59 -12.86 -7.13 13.75
#